data_AF-A0A8S1F0V8-F1
#
_entry.id   AF-A0A8S1F0V8-F1
#
_cell.length_a   1.000
_cell.length_b   1.000
_cell.length_c   1.000
_cell.angle_alpha   90.00
_cell.angle_beta   90.00
_cell.angle_gamma   90.00
#
_symmetry.space_group_name_H-M   'P 1'
#
loop_
_entity.id
_entity.type
_entity.pdbx_description
1 polymer ?
#
loop_
_entity_poly.entity_id
_entity_poly.type
_entity_poly.pdbx_seq_one_letter_code
_entity_poly.pdbx_strand_id
1 'polypeptide(L)'
;MLFRLVSIFLFGFIIQYAFKTLLVLGVHKRVYNHRPGECRRVQGISVGSEDVSLVPEKNLAFISSGVVYIPKNSSINFNGQIFVYDVKKRDYEAIPVPIKGLDNSACHPILMDAAKHFGDTSNPNLTAPSQVLRFSFSKDYKSSKIVEVFMDDGNFISASSVAVNFDNSRQLLIGSVGRELVHCDINIPLDF
;
A
#
# COMPACT_ATOMS: atom_id res chain seq x y z
N MET A 1 41.20 -36.42 1.96
CA MET A 1 41.30 -35.05 1.39
C MET A 1 39.96 -34.53 0.89
N LEU A 2 39.21 -35.30 0.09
CA LEU A 2 37.91 -34.87 -0.47
C LEU A 2 36.91 -34.37 0.58
N PHE A 3 36.73 -35.10 1.69
CA PHE A 3 35.78 -34.70 2.74
C PHE A 3 36.12 -33.33 3.37
N ARG A 4 37.41 -33.03 3.57
CA ARG A 4 37.86 -31.72 4.08
C ARG A 4 37.58 -30.60 3.08
N LEU A 5 37.82 -30.85 1.79
CA LEU A 5 37.53 -29.88 0.73
C LEU A 5 36.02 -29.60 0.66
N VAL A 6 35.18 -30.65 0.68
CA VAL A 6 33.72 -30.51 0.70
C VAL A 6 33.24 -29.72 1.91
N SER A 7 33.76 -30.01 3.11
CA SER A 7 33.42 -29.24 4.31
C SER A 7 33.81 -27.76 4.21
N ILE A 8 34.97 -27.44 3.62
CA ILE A 8 35.41 -26.05 3.41
C ILE A 8 34.49 -25.33 2.43
N PHE A 9 34.12 -25.97 1.32
CA PHE A 9 33.18 -25.39 0.35
C PHE A 9 31.80 -25.15 0.99
N LEU A 10 31.25 -26.13 1.71
CA LEU A 10 29.97 -26.00 2.39
C LEU A 10 29.98 -24.83 3.40
N PHE A 11 31.06 -24.71 4.17
CA PHE A 11 31.23 -23.62 5.13
C PHE A 11 31.30 -22.25 4.44
N GLY A 12 32.03 -22.15 3.32
CA GLY A 12 32.07 -20.94 2.50
C GLY A 12 30.70 -20.52 1.98
N PHE A 13 29.89 -21.47 1.49
CA PHE A 13 28.51 -21.21 1.05
C PHE A 13 27.62 -20.71 2.19
N ILE A 14 27.73 -21.30 3.38
CA ILE A 14 26.95 -20.88 4.56
C ILE A 14 27.30 -19.43 4.95
N ILE A 15 28.59 -19.09 4.99
CA ILE A 15 29.05 -17.73 5.30
C ILE A 15 28.53 -16.74 4.26
N GLN A 16 28.66 -17.08 2.96
CA GLN A 16 28.18 -16.22 1.88
C GLN A 16 26.67 -15.98 1.99
N TYR A 17 25.90 -17.04 2.22
CA TYR A 17 24.44 -16.95 2.38
C TYR A 17 24.05 -16.10 3.59
N ALA A 18 24.70 -16.32 4.74
CA ALA A 18 24.48 -15.54 5.95
C ALA A 18 24.81 -14.06 5.73
N PHE A 19 25.95 -13.75 5.11
CA PHE A 19 26.35 -12.39 4.81
C PHE A 19 25.37 -11.70 3.86
N LYS A 20 24.97 -12.36 2.77
CA LYS A 20 23.96 -11.84 1.83
C LYS A 20 22.63 -11.57 2.55
N THR A 21 22.21 -12.48 3.44
CA THR A 21 21.00 -12.31 4.24
C THR A 21 21.09 -11.10 5.16
N LEU A 22 22.22 -10.89 5.85
CA LEU A 22 22.44 -9.71 6.70
C LEU A 22 22.42 -8.40 5.90
N LEU A 23 22.92 -8.42 4.66
CA LEU A 23 22.85 -7.27 3.76
C LEU A 23 21.40 -6.98 3.33
N VAL A 24 20.64 -8.00 2.94
CA VAL A 24 19.22 -7.87 2.55
C VAL A 24 18.37 -7.37 3.71
N LEU A 25 18.59 -7.88 4.92
CA LEU A 25 17.94 -7.41 6.15
C LEU A 25 18.35 -5.98 6.55
N GLY A 26 19.38 -5.41 5.90
CA GLY A 26 19.81 -4.04 6.15
C GLY A 26 20.42 -3.81 7.53
N VAL A 27 20.92 -4.86 8.21
CA VAL A 27 21.48 -4.77 9.58
C VAL A 27 22.66 -3.79 9.67
N HIS A 28 23.35 -3.58 8.55
CA HIS A 28 24.47 -2.64 8.43
C HIS A 28 24.02 -1.18 8.24
N LYS A 29 22.74 -0.93 7.90
CA LYS A 29 22.23 0.41 7.62
C LYS A 29 21.98 1.16 8.93
N ARG A 30 22.30 2.45 8.95
CA ARG A 30 21.97 3.37 10.03
C ARG A 30 21.09 4.49 9.48
N VAL A 31 20.10 4.91 10.25
CA VAL A 31 19.21 6.01 9.89
C VAL A 31 19.60 7.25 10.69
N TYR A 32 19.77 8.38 10.00
CA TYR A 32 20.01 9.67 10.62
C TYR A 32 18.70 10.47 10.63
N ASN A 33 18.38 11.04 11.79
CA ASN A 33 17.18 11.83 11.95
C ASN A 33 17.33 13.14 11.15
N HIS A 34 16.54 13.30 10.09
CA HIS A 34 16.34 14.56 9.40
C HIS A 34 14.85 14.92 9.46
N ARG A 35 14.56 16.20 9.70
CA ARG A 35 13.20 16.75 9.63
C ARG A 35 13.28 18.09 8.89
N PRO A 36 12.31 18.39 8.02
CA PRO A 36 12.31 19.66 7.28
C PRO A 36 12.02 20.88 8.18
N GLY A 37 11.59 20.66 9.43
CA GLY A 37 11.28 21.68 10.43
C GLY A 37 10.48 21.09 11.59
N GLU A 38 9.63 21.92 12.21
CA GLU A 38 8.69 21.49 13.24
C GLU A 38 7.68 20.47 12.69
N CYS A 39 7.64 19.26 13.26
CA CYS A 39 6.71 18.19 12.88
C CYS A 39 5.75 17.87 14.04
N ARG A 40 4.47 17.70 13.73
CA ARG A 40 3.41 17.41 14.72
C ARG A 40 2.69 16.14 14.32
N ARG A 41 2.28 15.33 15.30
CA ARG A 41 1.47 14.13 15.05
C ARG A 41 0.03 14.56 14.81
N VAL A 42 -0.60 13.97 13.81
CA VAL A 42 -2.04 14.13 13.55
C VAL A 42 -2.82 13.22 14.50
N GLN A 43 -3.77 13.79 15.22
CA GLN A 43 -4.68 13.09 16.13
C GLN A 43 -5.78 12.38 15.34
N GLY A 44 -6.38 11.35 15.92
CA GLY A 44 -7.43 10.53 15.30
C GLY A 44 -6.93 9.23 14.66
N ILE A 45 -5.68 9.21 14.17
CA ILE A 45 -5.08 8.02 13.55
C ILE A 45 -4.11 7.35 14.54
N SER A 46 -4.41 6.13 14.96
CA SER A 46 -3.64 5.40 15.97
C SER A 46 -3.02 4.09 15.48
N VAL A 47 -3.46 3.56 14.33
CA VAL A 47 -3.12 2.21 13.87
C VAL A 47 -2.67 2.20 12.41
N GLY A 48 -1.49 2.74 12.16
CA GLY A 48 -0.88 2.76 10.82
C GLY A 48 -1.50 3.80 9.88
N SER A 49 -0.74 4.16 8.85
CA SER A 49 -1.13 5.12 7.81
C SER A 49 -0.36 4.79 6.53
N GLU A 50 -0.67 3.63 5.93
CA GLU A 50 0.19 3.04 4.90
C GLU A 50 0.16 3.83 3.60
N ASP A 51 -1.02 4.37 3.23
CA ASP A 51 -1.17 5.21 2.06
C ASP A 51 -1.93 6.52 2.36
N VAL A 52 -1.61 7.56 1.58
CA VAL A 52 -2.20 8.89 1.68
C VAL A 52 -2.37 9.52 0.30
N SER A 53 -3.55 10.06 0.04
CA SER A 53 -3.88 10.76 -1.21
C SER A 53 -4.33 12.19 -0.93
N LEU A 54 -3.72 13.17 -1.62
CA LEU A 54 -4.06 14.58 -1.49
C LEU A 54 -4.98 15.01 -2.65
N VAL A 55 -6.01 15.79 -2.32
CA VAL A 55 -6.84 16.53 -3.28
C VAL A 55 -6.51 18.02 -3.16
N PRO A 56 -5.58 18.53 -3.99
CA PRO A 56 -5.03 19.88 -3.83
C PRO A 56 -6.10 20.99 -3.94
N GLU A 57 -7.07 20.82 -4.83
CA GLU A 57 -8.12 21.81 -5.10
C GLU A 57 -9.04 22.00 -3.87
N LYS A 58 -9.08 21.00 -2.99
CA LYS A 58 -9.88 21.02 -1.75
C LYS A 58 -9.02 21.19 -0.50
N ASN A 59 -7.70 21.09 -0.59
CA ASN A 59 -6.78 21.03 0.55
C ASN A 59 -7.10 19.90 1.55
N LEU A 60 -7.55 18.76 1.03
CA LEU A 60 -7.90 17.60 1.84
C LEU A 60 -6.97 16.44 1.52
N ALA A 61 -6.50 15.76 2.56
CA ALA A 61 -5.79 14.49 2.44
C ALA A 61 -6.68 13.35 2.95
N PHE A 62 -6.74 12.27 2.19
CA PHE A 62 -7.39 11.02 2.58
C PHE A 62 -6.31 10.01 2.99
N ILE A 63 -6.48 9.38 4.14
CA ILE A 63 -5.45 8.53 4.74
C ILE A 63 -6.05 7.16 5.03
N SER A 64 -5.41 6.10 4.53
CA SER A 64 -5.77 4.72 4.84
C SER A 64 -5.16 4.29 6.16
N SER A 65 -5.92 3.64 7.03
CA SER A 65 -5.45 3.20 8.35
C SER A 65 -6.04 1.83 8.71
N GLY A 66 -5.33 1.07 9.54
CA GLY A 66 -5.81 -0.20 10.09
C GLY A 66 -5.41 -1.47 9.33
N VAL A 67 -4.41 -1.41 8.44
CA VAL A 67 -3.91 -2.61 7.73
C VAL A 67 -3.25 -3.59 8.70
N VAL A 68 -3.58 -4.88 8.58
CA VAL A 68 -3.01 -5.98 9.38
C VAL A 68 -2.25 -6.95 8.49
N TYR A 69 -0.92 -6.90 8.54
CA TYR A 69 -0.08 -7.85 7.80
C TYR A 69 0.18 -9.16 8.55
N ILE A 70 0.21 -9.11 9.88
CA ILE A 70 0.45 -10.28 10.74
C ILE A 70 -0.56 -10.21 11.89
N PRO A 71 -1.52 -11.16 12.00
CA PRO A 71 -2.45 -11.18 13.11
C PRO A 71 -1.67 -11.44 14.39
N LYS A 72 -1.52 -10.41 15.23
CA LYS A 72 -1.05 -10.58 16.59
C LYS A 72 -2.23 -10.91 17.48
N ASN A 73 -1.97 -11.70 18.52
CA ASN A 73 -2.85 -11.91 19.67
C ASN A 73 -2.87 -10.64 20.54
N SER A 74 -3.20 -9.49 19.94
CA SER A 74 -3.21 -8.17 20.56
C SER A 74 -4.64 -7.73 20.81
N SER A 75 -4.90 -7.14 21.98
CA SER A 75 -6.16 -6.51 22.37
C SER A 75 -6.57 -5.28 21.54
N ILE A 76 -5.86 -5.01 20.44
CA ILE A 76 -6.11 -3.87 19.55
C ILE A 76 -7.09 -4.34 18.47
N ASN A 77 -8.26 -3.71 18.42
CA ASN A 77 -9.22 -3.94 17.33
C ASN A 77 -8.75 -3.17 16.09
N PHE A 78 -8.34 -3.91 15.06
CA PHE A 78 -7.94 -3.34 13.78
C PHE A 78 -9.18 -3.24 12.88
N ASN A 79 -9.76 -2.05 12.82
CA ASN A 79 -10.80 -1.73 11.84
C ASN A 79 -10.17 -0.87 10.75
N GLY A 80 -10.16 -1.39 9.52
CA GLY A 80 -9.79 -0.62 8.34
C GLY A 80 -10.68 0.61 8.20
N GLN A 81 -10.08 1.80 8.06
CA GLN A 81 -10.83 3.05 7.98
C GLN A 81 -10.08 4.08 7.15
N ILE A 82 -10.83 4.93 6.44
CA ILE A 82 -10.31 6.10 5.77
C ILE A 82 -10.57 7.33 6.63
N PHE A 83 -9.54 8.16 6.77
CA PHE A 83 -9.61 9.45 7.46
C PHE A 83 -9.50 10.59 6.46
N VAL A 84 -10.16 11.71 6.76
CA VAL A 84 -9.97 12.98 6.07
C VAL A 84 -9.20 13.95 6.97
N TYR A 85 -8.22 14.61 6.40
CA TYR A 85 -7.40 15.61 7.06
C TYR A 85 -7.44 16.93 6.29
N ASP A 86 -7.91 18.00 6.94
CA ASP A 86 -7.89 19.35 6.39
C ASP A 86 -6.51 19.99 6.60
N VAL A 87 -5.74 20.04 5.51
CA VAL A 87 -4.35 20.53 5.53
C VAL A 87 -4.29 22.03 5.83
N LYS A 88 -5.36 22.78 5.53
CA LYS A 88 -5.43 24.22 5.75
C LYS A 88 -5.77 24.56 7.20
N LYS A 89 -6.63 23.76 7.84
CA LYS A 89 -7.09 24.01 9.22
C LYS A 89 -5.94 23.95 10.24
N ARG A 90 -4.93 23.09 10.01
CA ARG A 90 -3.72 22.96 10.86
C ARG A 90 -4.01 22.78 12.36
N ASP A 91 -5.15 22.17 12.69
CA ASP A 91 -5.45 21.67 14.04
C ASP A 91 -4.78 20.32 14.32
N TYR A 92 -4.26 19.67 13.28
CA TYR A 92 -3.63 18.35 13.33
C TYR A 92 -4.61 17.28 13.81
N GLU A 93 -5.86 17.35 13.37
CA GLU A 93 -6.89 16.35 13.66
C GLU A 93 -7.43 15.75 12.36
N ALA A 94 -7.41 14.43 12.26
CA ALA A 94 -8.00 13.69 11.17
C ALA A 94 -9.31 13.04 11.61
N ILE A 95 -10.34 13.17 10.78
CA ILE A 95 -11.70 12.73 11.11
C ILE A 95 -12.00 11.46 10.31
N PRO A 96 -12.55 10.41 10.93
CA PRO A 96 -12.96 9.21 10.21
C PRO A 96 -14.09 9.52 9.23
N VAL A 97 -13.97 9.02 7.99
CA VAL A 97 -15.02 9.12 6.99
C VAL A 97 -15.76 7.78 6.91
N PRO A 98 -17.09 7.76 7.13
CA PRO A 98 -17.85 6.53 6.99
C PRO A 98 -17.91 6.11 5.52
N ILE A 99 -17.49 4.89 5.27
CA ILE A 99 -17.56 4.27 3.96
C ILE A 99 -18.69 3.24 3.97
N LYS A 100 -19.71 3.49 3.15
CA LYS A 100 -20.83 2.56 2.96
C LYS A 100 -20.54 1.64 1.78
N GLY A 101 -20.72 0.34 1.96
CA GLY A 101 -20.60 -0.64 0.88
C GLY A 101 -19.19 -1.14 0.60
N LEU A 102 -18.20 -0.83 1.44
CA LEU A 102 -16.91 -1.51 1.43
C LEU A 102 -17.02 -2.76 2.30
N ASP A 103 -16.86 -3.94 1.70
CA ASP A 103 -16.73 -5.18 2.45
C ASP A 103 -15.38 -5.21 3.18
N ASN A 104 -15.31 -5.91 4.31
CA ASN A 104 -14.09 -6.08 5.12
C ASN A 104 -12.95 -6.77 4.36
N SER A 105 -13.23 -7.35 3.18
CA SER A 105 -12.28 -8.03 2.30
C SER A 105 -11.71 -7.14 1.19
N ALA A 106 -12.28 -5.96 0.95
CA ALA A 106 -11.85 -5.07 -0.13
C ALA A 106 -10.47 -4.46 0.15
N CYS A 107 -9.68 -4.24 -0.91
CA CYS A 107 -8.30 -3.75 -0.84
C CYS A 107 -7.36 -4.60 0.07
N HIS A 108 -7.75 -5.84 0.41
CA HIS A 108 -6.87 -6.77 1.11
C HIS A 108 -6.28 -7.77 0.11
N PRO A 109 -4.95 -7.95 0.05
CA PRO A 109 -4.36 -8.89 -0.88
C PRO A 109 -4.80 -10.33 -0.54
N ILE A 110 -4.89 -11.17 -1.56
CA ILE A 110 -4.87 -12.62 -1.35
C ILE A 110 -3.44 -12.96 -0.89
N LEU A 111 -3.26 -13.08 0.43
CA LEU A 111 -1.94 -13.11 1.06
C LEU A 111 -1.00 -14.16 0.45
N MET A 112 -1.53 -15.33 0.09
CA MET A 112 -0.74 -16.40 -0.54
C MET A 112 -0.22 -15.99 -1.92
N ASP A 113 -1.07 -15.37 -2.75
CA ASP A 113 -0.71 -14.96 -4.11
C ASP A 113 0.27 -13.80 -4.07
N ALA A 114 0.01 -12.81 -3.20
CA ALA A 114 0.94 -11.71 -2.94
C ALA A 114 2.30 -12.20 -2.43
N ALA A 115 2.33 -13.14 -1.46
CA ALA A 115 3.58 -13.68 -0.93
C ALA A 115 4.40 -14.44 -1.98
N LYS A 116 3.73 -15.24 -2.84
CA LYS A 116 4.40 -15.91 -3.96
C LYS A 116 4.94 -14.89 -4.96
N HIS A 117 4.11 -13.93 -5.36
CA HIS A 117 4.49 -12.88 -6.30
C HIS A 117 5.70 -12.07 -5.81
N PHE A 118 5.72 -11.67 -4.53
CA PHE A 118 6.86 -10.94 -3.96
C PHE A 118 8.11 -11.79 -3.76
N GLY A 119 7.98 -13.13 -3.73
CA GLY A 119 9.11 -14.04 -3.70
C GLY A 119 9.93 -14.02 -5.00
N ASP A 120 9.26 -13.81 -6.14
CA ASP A 120 9.90 -13.64 -7.45
C ASP A 120 8.98 -12.84 -8.38
N THR A 121 9.13 -11.51 -8.35
CA THR A 121 8.29 -10.60 -9.14
C THR A 121 8.57 -10.70 -10.64
N SER A 122 9.71 -11.28 -11.03
CA SER A 122 10.11 -11.48 -12.42
C SER A 122 9.45 -12.67 -13.10
N ASN A 123 8.87 -13.59 -12.31
CA ASN A 123 8.14 -14.74 -12.84
C ASN A 123 6.71 -14.33 -13.22
N PRO A 124 6.34 -14.36 -14.52
CA PRO A 124 5.01 -13.93 -14.97
C PRO A 124 3.88 -14.81 -14.42
N ASN A 125 4.16 -16.08 -14.09
CA ASN A 125 3.16 -17.03 -13.60
C ASN A 125 2.79 -16.85 -12.12
N LEU A 126 3.56 -16.04 -11.38
CA LEU A 126 3.26 -15.72 -9.98
C LEU A 126 2.53 -14.39 -9.95
N THR A 127 1.20 -14.44 -10.00
CA THR A 127 0.36 -13.24 -10.02
C THR A 127 -0.23 -12.93 -8.66
N ALA A 128 -0.66 -11.69 -8.47
CA ALA A 128 -1.44 -11.26 -7.32
C ALA A 128 -2.52 -10.27 -7.79
N PRO A 129 -3.78 -10.39 -7.34
CA PRO A 129 -4.84 -9.51 -7.80
C PRO A 129 -4.58 -8.03 -7.56
N SER A 130 -5.17 -7.20 -8.40
CA SER A 130 -5.08 -5.74 -8.36
C SER A 130 -6.48 -5.14 -8.38
N GLN A 131 -6.71 -4.11 -7.57
CA GLN A 131 -8.01 -3.44 -7.44
C GLN A 131 -7.81 -1.94 -7.28
N VAL A 132 -8.59 -1.13 -8.01
CA VAL A 132 -8.64 0.33 -7.83
C VAL A 132 -10.08 0.75 -7.56
N LEU A 133 -10.27 1.37 -6.40
CA LEU A 133 -11.54 1.94 -5.99
C LEU A 133 -11.48 3.46 -6.09
N ARG A 134 -12.56 4.06 -6.60
CA ARG A 134 -12.78 5.51 -6.57
C ARG A 134 -13.83 5.85 -5.53
N PHE A 135 -13.48 6.80 -4.68
CA PHE A 135 -14.39 7.38 -3.69
C PHE A 135 -14.93 8.70 -4.21
N SER A 136 -16.25 8.88 -4.18
CA SER A 136 -16.92 10.18 -4.31
C SER A 136 -17.52 10.52 -2.95
N PHE A 137 -17.20 11.69 -2.42
CA PHE A 137 -17.67 12.14 -1.11
C PHE A 137 -18.77 13.19 -1.24
N SER A 138 -19.72 13.19 -0.33
CA SER A 138 -20.67 14.30 -0.21
C SER A 138 -19.96 15.61 0.11
N LYS A 139 -20.60 16.75 -0.19
CA LYS A 139 -20.03 18.09 0.05
C LYS A 139 -19.63 18.33 1.51
N ASP A 140 -20.24 17.62 2.46
CA ASP A 140 -19.98 17.70 3.90
C ASP A 140 -19.05 16.58 4.42
N TYR A 141 -18.55 15.71 3.54
CA TYR A 141 -17.69 14.57 3.86
C TYR A 141 -18.27 13.56 4.86
N LYS A 142 -19.59 13.57 5.08
CA LYS A 142 -20.27 12.64 5.99
C LYS A 142 -20.75 11.36 5.32
N SER A 143 -20.67 11.29 3.99
CA SER A 143 -21.01 10.10 3.24
C SER A 143 -20.09 9.94 2.04
N SER A 144 -19.95 8.71 1.59
CA SER A 144 -19.16 8.36 0.42
C SER A 144 -19.90 7.33 -0.43
N LYS A 145 -19.64 7.39 -1.73
CA LYS A 145 -19.98 6.38 -2.71
C LYS A 145 -18.69 5.80 -3.27
N ILE A 146 -18.64 4.48 -3.38
CA ILE A 146 -17.50 3.76 -3.93
C ILE A 146 -17.88 3.20 -5.28
N VAL A 147 -16.96 3.27 -6.22
CA VAL A 147 -17.04 2.55 -7.49
C VAL A 147 -15.72 1.84 -7.71
N GLU A 148 -15.78 0.56 -8.05
CA GLU A 148 -14.63 -0.18 -8.55
C GLU A 148 -14.36 0.28 -9.98
N VAL A 149 -13.19 0.90 -10.19
CA VAL A 149 -12.78 1.43 -11.50
C VAL A 149 -11.89 0.43 -12.23
N PHE A 150 -11.20 -0.43 -11.49
CA PHE A 150 -10.32 -1.45 -12.03
C PHE A 150 -10.28 -2.66 -11.11
N MET A 151 -10.32 -3.86 -11.69
CA MET A 151 -10.10 -5.14 -11.03
C MET A 151 -9.42 -6.06 -12.02
N ASP A 152 -8.32 -6.68 -11.62
CA ASP A 152 -7.55 -7.62 -12.44
C ASP A 152 -7.08 -8.79 -11.56
N ASP A 153 -7.05 -9.98 -12.13
CA ASP A 153 -6.59 -11.20 -11.44
C ASP A 153 -5.06 -11.27 -11.26
N GLY A 154 -4.34 -10.28 -11.80
CA GLY A 154 -2.90 -10.14 -11.72
C GLY A 154 -2.19 -10.48 -13.03
N ASN A 155 -2.88 -11.03 -14.03
CA ASN A 155 -2.29 -11.35 -15.33
C ASN A 155 -1.88 -10.11 -16.12
N PHE A 156 -2.65 -9.01 -16.02
CA PHE A 156 -2.32 -7.76 -16.68
C PHE A 156 -1.43 -6.88 -15.79
N ILE A 157 -1.80 -6.73 -14.52
CA ILE A 157 -0.99 -6.03 -13.51
C ILE A 157 -1.10 -6.75 -12.17
N SER A 158 0.03 -7.18 -11.62
CA SER A 158 0.06 -7.85 -10.32
C SER A 158 0.40 -6.92 -9.18
N ALA A 159 -0.30 -7.10 -8.05
CA ALA A 159 -0.05 -6.40 -6.79
C ALA A 159 0.03 -4.86 -6.96
N SER A 160 -1.04 -4.27 -7.51
CA SER A 160 -1.19 -2.81 -7.53
C SER A 160 -1.08 -2.23 -6.12
N SER A 161 -0.30 -1.16 -5.97
CA SER A 161 -0.08 -0.47 -4.69
C SER A 161 -0.53 0.99 -4.68
N VAL A 162 -0.67 1.61 -5.85
CA VAL A 162 -1.04 3.02 -5.96
C VAL A 162 -1.79 3.27 -7.26
N ALA A 163 -2.75 4.21 -7.25
CA ALA A 163 -3.41 4.66 -8.45
C ALA A 163 -3.60 6.18 -8.43
N VAL A 164 -3.39 6.83 -9.58
CA VAL A 164 -3.51 8.28 -9.75
C VAL A 164 -4.34 8.58 -10.98
N ASN A 165 -5.44 9.32 -10.80
CA ASN A 165 -6.25 9.82 -11.89
C ASN A 165 -5.79 11.21 -12.33
N PHE A 166 -5.90 11.51 -13.61
CA PHE A 166 -5.59 12.81 -14.19
C PHE A 166 -6.52 13.10 -15.38
N ASP A 167 -6.32 14.24 -16.04
CA ASP A 167 -7.15 14.67 -17.17
C ASP A 167 -8.66 14.61 -16.86
N ASN A 168 -9.07 15.34 -15.81
CA ASN A 168 -10.45 15.36 -15.33
C ASN A 168 -11.03 13.97 -15.03
N SER A 169 -10.20 13.05 -14.52
CA SER A 169 -10.57 11.66 -14.23
C SER A 169 -10.88 10.78 -15.45
N ARG A 170 -10.41 11.17 -16.64
CA ARG A 170 -10.52 10.35 -17.85
C ARG A 170 -9.35 9.41 -18.05
N GLN A 171 -8.26 9.62 -17.33
CA GLN A 171 -7.08 8.77 -17.42
C GLN A 171 -6.63 8.33 -16.02
N LEU A 172 -6.06 7.13 -15.95
CA LEU A 172 -5.64 6.46 -14.72
C LEU A 172 -4.26 5.83 -14.90
N LEU A 173 -3.33 6.15 -14.00
CA LEU A 173 -2.10 5.40 -13.83
C LEU A 173 -2.23 4.45 -12.63
N ILE A 174 -1.84 3.19 -12.80
CA ILE A 174 -1.84 2.17 -11.76
C ILE A 174 -0.42 1.64 -11.60
N GLY A 175 0.17 1.89 -10.43
CA GLY A 175 1.49 1.39 -10.05
C GLY A 175 1.40 0.08 -9.29
N SER A 176 2.41 -0.77 -9.46
CA SER A 176 2.58 -2.03 -8.74
C SER A 176 3.86 -2.03 -7.91
N VAL A 177 3.97 -2.95 -6.95
CA VAL A 177 5.14 -3.06 -6.06
C VAL A 177 6.40 -3.49 -6.81
N GLY A 178 6.27 -4.38 -7.81
CA GLY A 178 7.42 -5.06 -8.41
C GLY A 178 7.31 -5.35 -9.90
N ARG A 179 6.32 -4.78 -10.58
CA ARG A 179 6.04 -4.97 -12.01
C ARG A 179 5.85 -3.62 -12.72
N GLU A 180 5.32 -3.68 -13.93
CA GLU A 180 5.08 -2.53 -14.79
C GLU A 180 4.05 -1.55 -14.19
N LEU A 181 4.07 -0.34 -14.75
CA LEU A 181 3.05 0.69 -14.57
C LEU A 181 2.01 0.55 -15.69
N VAL A 182 0.74 0.61 -15.33
CA VAL A 182 -0.37 0.57 -16.29
C VAL A 182 -0.96 1.97 -16.47
N HIS A 183 -1.32 2.29 -17.72
CA HIS A 183 -2.11 3.45 -18.07
C HIS A 183 -3.45 3.00 -18.67
N CYS A 184 -4.56 3.44 -18.09
CA CYS A 184 -5.91 3.17 -18.57
C CYS A 184 -6.65 4.45 -18.96
N ASP A 185 -7.40 4.38 -20.06
CA ASP A 185 -8.47 5.33 -20.37
C ASP A 185 -9.76 4.95 -19.62
N ILE A 186 -10.37 5.91 -18.94
CA ILE A 186 -11.63 5.77 -18.24
C ILE A 186 -12.76 6.27 -19.14
N ASN A 187 -13.48 5.33 -19.75
CA ASN A 187 -14.61 5.60 -20.64
C ASN A 187 -15.99 5.49 -19.96
N ILE A 188 -16.02 5.35 -18.64
CA ILE A 188 -17.26 5.31 -17.85
C ILE A 188 -17.53 6.69 -17.22
N PRO A 189 -18.79 7.15 -17.18
CA PRO A 189 -19.14 8.39 -16.48
C PRO A 189 -18.90 8.23 -14.99
N LEU A 190 -18.04 9.07 -14.42
CA LEU A 190 -17.70 9.08 -12.99
C LEU A 190 -18.34 10.28 -12.25
N ASP A 191 -19.35 10.87 -12.88
CA ASP A 191 -20.03 12.09 -12.47
C ASP A 191 -21.22 11.69 -11.59
N PHE A 192 -20.95 11.36 -10.32
CA PHE A 192 -21.98 10.98 -9.35
C PHE A 192 -21.75 11.63 -7.98
#